data_AF-A0A505DJI3-F1
#
_entry.id   AF-A0A505DJI3-F1
#
_cell.length_a   1.000
_cell.length_b   1.000
_cell.length_c   1.000
_cell.angle_alpha   90.00
_cell.angle_beta   90.00
_cell.angle_gamma   90.00
#
_symmetry.space_group_name_H-M   'P 1'
#
loop_
_entity.id
_entity.type
_entity.pdbx_description
1 polymer ?
#
loop_
_entity_poly.entity_id
_entity_poly.type
_entity_poly.pdbx_seq_one_letter_code
_entity_poly.pdbx_strand_id
1 'polypeptide(L)'
;KTYYSVGGGFVVDEEAVGADRIKLDDTVLKHPFRTGDELLRLTRETGLSISALMLENERSWRTEEEIREGLLGIWRVMQACVSRGMSREGILPGGLKVRRRAAVSARQLRSEGEPLARAMEWITLYAMAVNEENAAGGRVVTAPTNGAAGIIPAVLHYYINFVPGADEDGVVRFLLAAGAIGMLFKENASISGAEVGCQGEVGSACSMAAGALAEVLGGSPEQVENAAEIGMEHNLGLTCDPVGGLVQIPCIERNGMAA
;
A
#
# COMPACT_ATOMS: atom_id res chain seq x y z
N LYS A 1 -28.32 -11.72 15.19
CA LYS A 1 -27.78 -11.36 13.86
C LYS A 1 -26.28 -11.58 13.92
N THR A 2 -25.73 -12.30 12.96
CA THR A 2 -24.34 -12.76 12.96
C THR A 2 -23.66 -12.12 11.76
N TYR A 3 -22.46 -11.59 11.93
CA TYR A 3 -21.72 -10.87 10.89
C TYR A 3 -20.31 -11.45 10.75
N TYR A 4 -19.81 -11.51 9.51
CA TYR A 4 -18.48 -11.99 9.15
C TYR A 4 -17.65 -10.84 8.56
N SER A 5 -16.43 -10.67 9.04
CA SER A 5 -15.43 -9.76 8.46
C SER A 5 -14.58 -10.55 7.46
N VAL A 6 -14.59 -10.16 6.19
CA VAL A 6 -13.97 -10.91 5.07
C VAL A 6 -12.65 -10.31 4.57
N GLY A 7 -11.99 -9.49 5.40
CA GLY A 7 -10.73 -8.81 5.08
C GLY A 7 -10.93 -7.41 4.48
N GLY A 8 -9.91 -6.55 4.58
CA GLY A 8 -9.95 -5.16 4.05
C GLY A 8 -10.97 -4.21 4.71
N GLY A 9 -11.66 -4.65 5.77
CA GLY A 9 -12.73 -3.88 6.43
C GLY A 9 -14.14 -4.16 5.91
N PHE A 10 -14.32 -5.12 4.99
CA PHE A 10 -15.63 -5.52 4.47
C PHE A 10 -16.37 -6.48 5.42
N VAL A 11 -17.70 -6.30 5.58
CA VAL A 11 -18.54 -7.07 6.51
C VAL A 11 -19.77 -7.63 5.78
N VAL A 12 -20.12 -8.90 6.05
CA VAL A 12 -21.29 -9.61 5.47
C VAL A 12 -22.16 -10.27 6.57
N ASP A 13 -23.49 -10.29 6.43
CA ASP A 13 -24.45 -10.94 7.38
C ASP A 13 -24.56 -12.45 7.11
N GLU A 14 -24.81 -13.28 8.12
CA GLU A 14 -24.89 -14.76 8.10
C GLU A 14 -25.87 -15.35 7.09
N GLU A 15 -27.01 -14.70 6.83
CA GLU A 15 -28.00 -15.18 5.86
C GLU A 15 -27.50 -15.20 4.41
N ALA A 16 -26.45 -14.45 4.10
CA ALA A 16 -26.00 -14.27 2.73
C ALA A 16 -25.02 -15.37 2.20
N VAL A 17 -25.03 -16.63 2.66
CA VAL A 17 -23.98 -17.63 2.30
C VAL A 17 -23.95 -17.92 0.78
N GLY A 18 -22.87 -17.51 0.08
CA GLY A 18 -22.66 -17.75 -1.35
C GLY A 18 -21.74 -16.71 -2.03
N ALA A 19 -21.32 -16.96 -3.27
CA ALA A 19 -20.50 -16.07 -4.11
C ALA A 19 -21.20 -14.76 -4.53
N ASP A 20 -22.48 -14.60 -4.20
CA ASP A 20 -23.36 -13.50 -4.64
C ASP A 20 -23.40 -12.30 -3.65
N ARG A 21 -22.36 -12.11 -2.84
CA ARG A 21 -22.42 -11.31 -1.58
C ARG A 21 -21.94 -9.86 -1.63
N ILE A 22 -21.42 -9.40 -2.76
CA ILE A 22 -21.14 -7.98 -3.01
C ILE A 22 -22.05 -7.64 -4.19
N LYS A 23 -22.88 -6.59 -4.09
CA LYS A 23 -23.54 -6.07 -5.29
C LYS A 23 -22.39 -5.58 -6.17
N LEU A 24 -21.96 -6.44 -7.11
CA LEU A 24 -20.89 -6.12 -8.03
C LEU A 24 -21.29 -4.81 -8.67
N ASP A 25 -20.41 -3.83 -8.55
CA ASP A 25 -20.60 -2.59 -9.24
C ASP A 25 -20.67 -2.93 -10.74
N ASP A 26 -21.84 -2.70 -11.33
CA ASP A 26 -22.10 -2.97 -12.75
C ASP A 26 -21.66 -1.80 -13.63
N THR A 27 -20.98 -0.80 -13.04
CA THR A 27 -20.34 0.29 -13.75
C THR A 27 -19.36 -0.26 -14.79
N VAL A 28 -19.66 0.01 -16.05
CA VAL A 28 -18.81 -0.38 -17.17
C VAL A 28 -17.58 0.53 -17.19
N LEU A 29 -16.41 -0.07 -16.99
CA LEU A 29 -15.14 0.65 -17.08
C LEU A 29 -14.78 0.90 -18.54
N LYS A 30 -14.08 2.01 -18.78
CA LYS A 30 -13.61 2.37 -20.12
C LYS A 30 -12.52 1.41 -20.62
N HIS A 31 -11.63 0.99 -19.72
CA HIS A 31 -10.49 0.13 -19.99
C HIS A 31 -10.42 -1.00 -18.94
N PRO A 32 -11.38 -1.95 -18.94
CA PRO A 32 -11.40 -3.03 -17.97
C PRO A 32 -10.22 -3.99 -18.20
N PHE A 33 -9.54 -4.38 -17.12
CA PHE A 33 -8.47 -5.39 -17.14
C PHE A 33 -8.57 -6.28 -15.91
N ARG A 34 -8.14 -7.53 -16.08
CA ARG A 34 -8.07 -8.55 -15.01
C ARG A 34 -6.68 -9.14 -14.87
N THR A 35 -5.83 -9.07 -15.89
CA THR A 35 -4.48 -9.65 -15.87
C THR A 35 -3.43 -8.62 -16.25
N GLY A 36 -2.17 -8.86 -15.90
CA GLY A 36 -1.03 -8.05 -16.32
C GLY A 36 -0.93 -7.95 -17.85
N ASP A 37 -1.11 -9.08 -18.55
CA ASP A 37 -1.18 -9.13 -20.01
C ASP A 37 -2.26 -8.21 -20.61
N GLU A 38 -3.46 -8.19 -20.02
CA GLU A 38 -4.54 -7.30 -20.44
C GLU A 38 -4.21 -5.83 -20.18
N LEU A 39 -3.67 -5.52 -19.01
CA LEU A 39 -3.23 -4.18 -18.64
C LEU A 39 -2.17 -3.66 -19.63
N LEU A 40 -1.13 -4.45 -19.91
CA LEU A 40 -0.10 -4.11 -20.88
C LEU A 40 -0.61 -4.03 -22.31
N ARG A 41 -1.58 -4.87 -22.69
CA ARG A 41 -2.21 -4.75 -24.01
C ARG A 41 -2.92 -3.41 -24.14
N LEU A 42 -3.67 -2.99 -23.12
CA LEU A 42 -4.37 -1.70 -23.10
C LEU A 42 -3.42 -0.51 -23.15
N THR A 43 -2.27 -0.54 -22.45
CA THR A 43 -1.28 0.54 -22.52
C THR A 43 -0.71 0.69 -23.93
N ARG A 44 -0.45 -0.43 -24.62
CA ARG A 44 0.01 -0.42 -26.02
C ARG A 44 -1.05 0.08 -27.00
N GLU A 45 -2.31 -0.32 -26.82
CA GLU A 45 -3.41 0.07 -27.72
C GLU A 45 -3.78 1.55 -27.57
N THR A 46 -3.71 2.09 -26.35
CA THR A 46 -4.11 3.47 -26.05
C THR A 46 -2.95 4.47 -26.07
N GLY A 47 -1.71 4.00 -25.89
CA GLY A 47 -0.55 4.84 -25.67
C GLY A 47 -0.49 5.49 -24.28
N LEU A 48 -1.38 5.09 -23.36
CA LEU A 48 -1.46 5.63 -22.00
C LEU A 48 -0.53 4.86 -21.04
N SER A 49 -0.05 5.56 -19.99
CA SER A 49 0.59 4.92 -18.84
C SER A 49 -0.42 4.12 -18.01
N ILE A 50 0.07 3.33 -17.04
CA ILE A 50 -0.81 2.53 -16.17
C ILE A 50 -1.65 3.47 -15.28
N SER A 51 -1.06 4.52 -14.69
CA SER A 51 -1.86 5.52 -13.95
C SER A 51 -2.88 6.24 -14.81
N ALA A 52 -2.56 6.57 -16.06
CA ALA A 52 -3.48 7.28 -16.94
C ALA A 52 -4.67 6.38 -17.35
N LEU A 53 -4.43 5.09 -17.62
CA LEU A 53 -5.50 4.11 -17.79
C LEU A 53 -6.37 3.99 -16.54
N MET A 54 -5.73 3.92 -15.37
CA MET A 54 -6.47 3.82 -14.10
C MET A 54 -7.30 5.07 -13.83
N LEU A 55 -6.78 6.26 -14.15
CA LEU A 55 -7.53 7.51 -14.07
C LEU A 55 -8.77 7.48 -14.97
N GLU A 56 -8.61 7.04 -16.22
CA GLU A 56 -9.74 6.90 -17.16
C GLU A 56 -10.81 5.92 -16.66
N ASN A 57 -10.42 4.88 -15.92
CA ASN A 57 -11.36 3.98 -15.26
C ASN A 57 -12.02 4.63 -14.03
N GLU A 58 -11.26 5.30 -13.16
CA GLU A 58 -11.80 5.98 -11.98
C GLU A 58 -12.83 7.07 -12.35
N ARG A 59 -12.68 7.68 -13.53
CA ARG A 59 -13.62 8.66 -14.09
C ARG A 59 -15.02 8.10 -14.36
N SER A 60 -15.21 6.79 -14.32
CA SER A 60 -16.53 6.18 -14.37
C SER A 60 -17.38 6.46 -13.11
N TRP A 61 -16.75 6.81 -11.99
CA TRP A 61 -17.45 7.06 -10.73
C TRP A 61 -17.35 8.49 -10.20
N ARG A 62 -16.28 9.21 -10.54
CA ARG A 62 -15.93 10.51 -9.96
C ARG A 62 -15.34 11.43 -11.02
N THR A 63 -15.36 12.73 -10.79
CA THR A 63 -14.61 13.65 -11.67
C THR A 63 -13.10 13.53 -11.42
N GLU A 64 -12.30 13.97 -12.38
CA GLU A 64 -10.84 13.97 -12.24
C GLU A 64 -10.38 14.82 -11.03
N GLU A 65 -11.05 15.93 -10.77
CA GLU A 65 -10.78 16.80 -9.61
C GLU A 65 -11.09 16.08 -8.29
N GLU A 66 -12.22 15.37 -8.21
CA GLU A 66 -12.59 14.58 -7.02
C GLU A 66 -11.60 13.44 -6.77
N ILE A 67 -11.16 12.76 -7.83
CA ILE A 67 -10.14 11.71 -7.76
C ILE A 67 -8.84 12.29 -7.21
N ARG A 68 -8.37 13.39 -7.81
CA ARG A 68 -7.15 14.08 -7.37
C ARG A 68 -7.23 14.51 -5.91
N GLU A 69 -8.31 15.20 -5.52
CA GLU A 69 -8.49 15.68 -4.15
C GLU A 69 -8.53 14.52 -3.15
N GLY A 70 -9.23 13.43 -3.50
CA GLY A 70 -9.31 12.21 -2.70
C GLY A 70 -7.95 11.55 -2.48
N LEU A 71 -7.16 11.39 -3.55
CA LEU A 71 -5.82 10.80 -3.50
C LEU A 71 -4.84 11.66 -2.67
N LEU A 72 -4.86 12.98 -2.85
CA LEU A 72 -4.08 13.91 -2.01
C LEU A 72 -4.60 13.95 -0.56
N GLY A 73 -5.90 13.71 -0.34
CA GLY A 73 -6.49 13.48 0.97
C GLY A 73 -5.91 12.25 1.67
N ILE A 74 -5.84 11.12 0.96
CA ILE A 74 -5.22 9.87 1.43
C ILE A 74 -3.75 10.13 1.79
N TRP A 75 -3.00 10.79 0.91
CA TRP A 75 -1.60 11.12 1.13
C TRP A 75 -1.38 11.97 2.39
N ARG A 76 -2.20 13.00 2.60
CA ARG A 76 -2.13 13.83 3.83
C ARG A 76 -2.34 13.00 5.10
N VAL A 77 -3.26 12.03 5.08
CA VAL A 77 -3.49 11.13 6.23
C VAL A 77 -2.29 10.20 6.47
N MET A 78 -1.69 9.67 5.39
CA MET A 78 -0.46 8.87 5.42
C MET A 78 0.71 9.65 6.04
N GLN A 79 0.98 10.87 5.57
CA GLN A 79 2.01 11.75 6.13
C GLN A 79 1.78 12.04 7.62
N ALA A 80 0.54 12.32 8.00
CA ALA A 80 0.19 12.55 9.39
C ALA A 80 0.42 11.29 10.26
N CYS A 81 0.21 10.10 9.71
CA CYS A 81 0.50 8.84 10.39
C CYS A 81 2.00 8.65 10.65
N VAL A 82 2.83 8.85 9.62
CA VAL A 82 4.30 8.79 9.73
C VAL A 82 4.80 9.78 10.79
N SER A 83 4.31 11.02 10.75
CA SER A 83 4.68 12.07 11.72
C SER A 83 4.34 11.70 13.17
N ARG A 84 3.16 11.10 13.41
CA ARG A 84 2.79 10.58 14.75
C ARG A 84 3.69 9.43 15.18
N GLY A 85 3.94 8.45 14.31
CA GLY A 85 4.81 7.31 14.62
C GLY A 85 6.24 7.74 14.97
N MET A 86 6.77 8.74 14.27
CA MET A 86 8.10 9.30 14.52
C MET A 86 8.19 10.24 15.74
N SER A 87 7.09 10.53 16.42
CA SER A 87 7.07 11.41 17.60
C SER A 87 6.64 10.71 18.88
N ARG A 88 5.90 9.60 18.79
CA ARG A 88 5.38 8.87 19.94
C ARG A 88 6.32 7.77 20.40
N GLU A 89 6.69 7.84 21.67
CA GLU A 89 7.40 6.77 22.38
C GLU A 89 6.43 5.92 23.20
N GLY A 90 6.87 4.73 23.60
CA GLY A 90 6.12 3.88 24.51
C GLY A 90 6.30 2.39 24.24
N ILE A 91 5.48 1.60 24.91
CA ILE A 91 5.38 0.15 24.75
C ILE A 91 4.04 -0.14 24.07
N LEU A 92 4.05 -0.97 23.03
CA LEU A 92 2.84 -1.38 22.32
C LEU A 92 1.95 -2.25 23.22
N PRO A 93 0.61 -2.15 23.09
CA PRO A 93 -0.33 -2.97 23.85
C PRO A 93 -0.24 -4.46 23.43
N GLY A 94 -0.97 -5.36 24.10
CA GLY A 94 -1.03 -6.78 23.71
C GLY A 94 -0.03 -7.71 24.41
N GLY A 95 0.74 -7.23 25.39
CA GLY A 95 1.49 -8.09 26.31
C GLY A 95 2.85 -8.58 25.84
N LEU A 96 3.23 -8.36 24.57
CA LEU A 96 4.56 -8.69 24.04
C LEU A 96 5.67 -7.73 24.51
N LYS A 97 5.30 -6.62 25.15
CA LYS A 97 6.23 -5.57 25.64
C LYS A 97 7.14 -5.00 24.54
N VAL A 98 6.66 -4.94 23.30
CA VAL A 98 7.40 -4.37 22.17
C VAL A 98 7.53 -2.86 22.35
N ARG A 99 8.76 -2.36 22.42
CA ARG A 99 9.04 -0.92 22.50
C ARG A 99 8.93 -0.28 21.11
N ARG A 100 8.26 0.87 21.02
CA ARG A 100 8.29 1.74 19.83
C ARG A 100 9.72 2.25 19.59
N ARG A 101 10.21 2.09 18.37
CA ARG A 101 11.58 2.44 17.94
C ARG A 101 11.58 3.68 17.05
N ALA A 102 10.50 3.93 16.30
CA ALA A 102 10.49 4.95 15.26
C ALA A 102 10.85 6.35 15.79
N ALA A 103 10.31 6.76 16.94
CA ALA A 103 10.60 8.08 17.49
C ALA A 103 12.07 8.29 17.89
N VAL A 104 12.73 7.27 18.44
CA VAL A 104 14.16 7.34 18.81
C VAL A 104 15.02 7.33 17.55
N SER A 105 14.75 6.41 16.62
CA SER A 105 15.45 6.31 15.34
C SER A 105 15.32 7.60 14.52
N ALA A 106 14.13 8.22 14.48
CA ALA A 106 13.93 9.51 13.81
C ALA A 106 14.82 10.63 14.34
N ARG A 107 15.00 10.73 15.67
CA ARG A 107 15.91 11.72 16.27
C ARG A 107 17.36 11.43 15.92
N GLN A 108 17.75 10.16 15.97
CA GLN A 108 19.09 9.73 15.62
C GLN A 108 19.41 10.04 14.15
N LEU A 109 18.56 9.62 13.20
CA LEU A 109 18.75 9.89 11.78
C LEU A 109 18.85 11.40 11.48
N ARG A 110 18.04 12.24 12.15
CA ARG A 110 18.12 13.71 12.01
C ARG A 110 19.42 14.28 12.54
N SER A 111 19.96 13.72 13.63
CA SER A 111 21.19 14.23 14.25
C SER A 111 22.47 13.87 13.51
N GLU A 112 22.46 12.77 12.75
CA GLU A 112 23.64 12.29 12.02
C GLU A 112 23.91 13.11 10.74
N GLY A 113 22.96 13.94 10.28
CA GLY A 113 23.10 14.74 9.07
C GLY A 113 23.01 13.89 7.79
N GLU A 114 22.82 14.54 6.65
CA GLU A 114 22.80 13.92 5.29
C GLU A 114 21.64 12.93 5.01
N PRO A 115 20.39 13.43 4.85
CA PRO A 115 19.23 12.57 4.58
C PRO A 115 19.36 11.67 3.33
N LEU A 116 19.98 12.16 2.25
CA LEU A 116 20.08 11.43 0.98
C LEU A 116 20.97 10.19 1.08
N ALA A 117 22.10 10.29 1.81
CA ALA A 117 22.99 9.15 2.03
C ALA A 117 22.31 8.01 2.83
N ARG A 118 21.15 8.30 3.41
CA ARG A 118 20.42 7.44 4.34
C ARG A 118 18.96 7.22 3.94
N ALA A 119 18.68 7.34 2.65
CA ALA A 119 17.34 7.22 2.11
C ALA A 119 16.71 5.88 2.51
N MET A 120 17.49 4.79 2.51
CA MET A 120 17.02 3.46 2.93
C MET A 120 16.61 3.42 4.40
N GLU A 121 17.42 3.97 5.32
CA GLU A 121 17.04 4.02 6.73
C GLU A 121 15.81 4.89 6.97
N TRP A 122 15.65 5.96 6.19
CA TRP A 122 14.44 6.79 6.21
C TRP A 122 13.21 6.02 5.74
N ILE A 123 13.30 5.25 4.65
CA ILE A 123 12.20 4.40 4.15
C ILE A 123 11.78 3.39 5.21
N THR A 124 12.72 2.59 5.73
CA THR A 124 12.44 1.59 6.76
C THR A 124 11.83 2.25 8.00
N LEU A 125 12.34 3.42 8.40
CA LEU A 125 11.78 4.19 9.52
C LEU A 125 10.32 4.61 9.27
N TYR A 126 10.00 5.13 8.08
CA TYR A 126 8.62 5.55 7.76
C TYR A 126 7.65 4.37 7.84
N ALA A 127 8.04 3.21 7.30
CA ALA A 127 7.23 1.99 7.36
C ALA A 127 7.00 1.53 8.81
N MET A 128 8.07 1.49 9.61
CA MET A 128 7.97 1.15 11.03
C MET A 128 7.10 2.15 11.80
N ALA A 129 7.22 3.45 11.53
CA ALA A 129 6.42 4.48 12.18
C ALA A 129 4.91 4.27 11.97
N VAL A 130 4.51 3.92 10.76
CA VAL A 130 3.10 3.62 10.45
C VAL A 130 2.63 2.34 11.13
N ASN A 131 3.43 1.26 11.08
CA ASN A 131 3.03 -0.01 11.69
C ASN A 131 3.05 0.03 13.24
N GLU A 132 3.88 0.86 13.86
CA GLU A 132 3.82 1.14 15.29
C GLU A 132 2.57 1.95 15.67
N GLU A 133 2.12 2.88 14.81
CA GLU A 133 0.84 3.57 15.00
C GLU A 133 -0.35 2.61 14.84
N ASN A 134 -0.33 1.74 13.81
CA ASN A 134 -1.34 0.70 13.62
C ASN A 134 -1.47 -0.19 14.86
N ALA A 135 -0.34 -0.74 15.33
CA ALA A 135 -0.31 -1.66 16.47
C ALA A 135 -0.80 -1.03 17.78
N ALA A 136 -0.83 0.29 17.87
CA ALA A 136 -1.34 1.02 19.03
C ALA A 136 -2.78 1.54 18.86
N GLY A 137 -3.47 1.16 17.77
CA GLY A 137 -4.83 1.62 17.49
C GLY A 137 -4.91 3.06 16.98
N GLY A 138 -3.81 3.59 16.43
CA GLY A 138 -3.81 4.90 15.77
C GLY A 138 -4.57 4.88 14.45
N ARG A 139 -4.88 6.08 13.92
CA ARG A 139 -5.48 6.21 12.59
C ARG A 139 -4.46 5.83 11.53
N VAL A 140 -4.80 4.88 10.66
CA VAL A 140 -4.00 4.41 9.52
C VAL A 140 -4.84 4.38 8.25
N VAL A 141 -4.19 4.30 7.09
CA VAL A 141 -4.83 4.05 5.80
C VAL A 141 -4.45 2.64 5.34
N THR A 142 -5.44 1.87 4.88
CA THR A 142 -5.21 0.53 4.33
C THR A 142 -4.40 0.62 3.04
N ALA A 143 -3.36 -0.21 2.92
CA ALA A 143 -2.51 -0.22 1.72
C ALA A 143 -1.87 -1.59 1.45
N PRO A 144 -2.66 -2.64 1.13
CA PRO A 144 -4.11 -2.68 1.01
C PRO A 144 -4.84 -3.12 2.29
N THR A 145 -4.10 -3.48 3.36
CA THR A 145 -4.66 -3.77 4.69
C THR A 145 -3.96 -2.94 5.76
N ASN A 146 -4.49 -2.95 6.99
CA ASN A 146 -3.83 -2.30 8.12
C ASN A 146 -2.47 -2.94 8.45
N GLY A 147 -2.33 -4.26 8.23
CA GLY A 147 -1.07 -4.99 8.48
C GLY A 147 0.06 -4.61 7.53
N ALA A 148 -0.26 -4.18 6.32
CA ALA A 148 0.68 -3.74 5.28
C ALA A 148 0.71 -2.21 5.07
N ALA A 149 0.11 -1.45 5.99
CA ALA A 149 -0.15 -0.02 5.82
C ALA A 149 1.11 0.86 5.70
N GLY A 150 2.29 0.37 6.11
CA GLY A 150 3.51 1.16 6.16
C GLY A 150 4.26 1.28 4.84
N ILE A 151 4.04 0.35 3.90
CA ILE A 151 4.88 0.23 2.69
C ILE A 151 4.65 1.36 1.70
N ILE A 152 3.39 1.53 1.25
CA ILE A 152 3.00 2.62 0.34
C ILE A 152 3.44 4.01 0.84
N PRO A 153 3.12 4.43 2.08
CA PRO A 153 3.54 5.76 2.54
C PRO A 153 5.05 5.89 2.70
N ALA A 154 5.79 4.81 3.03
CA ALA A 154 7.24 4.87 3.13
C ALA A 154 7.91 5.12 1.79
N VAL A 155 7.51 4.37 0.75
CA VAL A 155 8.03 4.54 -0.61
C VAL A 155 7.59 5.88 -1.22
N LEU A 156 6.36 6.32 -0.94
CA LEU A 156 5.87 7.62 -1.41
C LEU A 156 6.59 8.80 -0.71
N HIS A 157 6.96 8.65 0.57
CA HIS A 157 7.86 9.60 1.22
C HIS A 157 9.25 9.60 0.58
N TYR A 158 9.75 8.44 0.11
CA TYR A 158 11.01 8.41 -0.61
C TYR A 158 10.94 9.21 -1.91
N TYR A 159 9.88 9.01 -2.69
CA TYR A 159 9.62 9.80 -3.89
C TYR A 159 9.68 11.30 -3.60
N ILE A 160 8.86 11.77 -2.66
CA ILE A 160 8.77 13.21 -2.33
C ILE A 160 10.09 13.79 -1.79
N ASN A 161 10.83 13.03 -0.97
CA ASN A 161 11.98 13.58 -0.24
C ASN A 161 13.32 13.42 -0.97
N PHE A 162 13.45 12.44 -1.87
CA PHE A 162 14.74 12.05 -2.44
C PHE A 162 14.77 12.00 -3.97
N VAL A 163 13.62 11.99 -4.65
CA VAL A 163 13.60 12.00 -6.13
C VAL A 163 13.58 13.46 -6.62
N PRO A 164 14.56 13.90 -7.44
CA PRO A 164 14.56 15.24 -7.99
C PRO A 164 13.32 15.51 -8.86
N GLY A 165 12.67 16.65 -8.62
CA GLY A 165 11.47 17.04 -9.37
C GLY A 165 10.18 16.34 -8.92
N ALA A 166 10.19 15.65 -7.78
CA ALA A 166 8.97 15.08 -7.22
C ALA A 166 7.93 16.15 -6.87
N ASP A 167 6.67 15.90 -7.23
CA ASP A 167 5.55 16.83 -7.05
C ASP A 167 4.23 16.08 -6.72
N GLU A 168 3.15 16.85 -6.50
CA GLU A 168 1.83 16.29 -6.20
C GLU A 168 1.22 15.53 -7.40
N ASP A 169 1.58 15.88 -8.63
CA ASP A 169 1.12 15.15 -9.82
C ASP A 169 1.72 13.75 -9.85
N GLY A 170 2.99 13.61 -9.46
CA GLY A 170 3.63 12.34 -9.23
C GLY A 170 3.00 11.53 -8.10
N VAL A 171 2.56 12.17 -7.01
CA VAL A 171 1.81 11.47 -5.94
C VAL A 171 0.52 10.86 -6.48
N VAL A 172 -0.21 11.61 -7.30
CA VAL A 172 -1.45 11.12 -7.92
C VAL A 172 -1.16 9.95 -8.86
N ARG A 173 -0.16 10.06 -9.74
CA ARG A 173 0.26 8.96 -10.60
C ARG A 173 0.70 7.73 -9.81
N PHE A 174 1.50 7.91 -8.76
CA PHE A 174 1.95 6.84 -7.87
C PHE A 174 0.76 6.05 -7.30
N LEU A 175 -0.21 6.76 -6.71
CA LEU A 175 -1.34 6.10 -6.06
C LEU A 175 -2.28 5.42 -7.07
N LEU A 176 -2.45 5.99 -8.27
CA LEU A 176 -3.21 5.36 -9.36
C LEU A 176 -2.52 4.09 -9.89
N ALA A 177 -1.20 4.14 -10.11
CA ALA A 177 -0.42 2.98 -10.54
C ALA A 177 -0.43 1.86 -9.48
N ALA A 178 -0.22 2.23 -8.21
CA ALA A 178 -0.35 1.31 -7.09
C ALA A 178 -1.75 0.68 -7.03
N GLY A 179 -2.80 1.49 -7.27
CA GLY A 179 -4.18 1.01 -7.36
C GLY A 179 -4.38 -0.03 -8.46
N ALA A 180 -3.91 0.26 -9.68
CA ALA A 180 -4.01 -0.66 -10.81
C ALA A 180 -3.31 -2.01 -10.54
N ILE A 181 -2.10 -1.98 -9.96
CA ILE A 181 -1.37 -3.20 -9.57
C ILE A 181 -2.13 -3.94 -8.45
N GLY A 182 -2.65 -3.22 -7.46
CA GLY A 182 -3.45 -3.79 -6.38
C GLY A 182 -4.71 -4.51 -6.89
N MET A 183 -5.34 -3.99 -7.96
CA MET A 183 -6.48 -4.63 -8.61
C MET A 183 -6.12 -5.99 -9.20
N LEU A 184 -4.92 -6.16 -9.79
CA LEU A 184 -4.49 -7.45 -10.33
C LEU A 184 -4.48 -8.54 -9.25
N PHE A 185 -4.05 -8.21 -8.04
CA PHE A 185 -4.09 -9.15 -6.91
C PHE A 185 -5.51 -9.36 -6.39
N LYS A 186 -6.34 -8.31 -6.34
CA LYS A 186 -7.71 -8.41 -5.83
C LYS A 186 -8.64 -9.21 -6.74
N GLU A 187 -8.51 -9.06 -8.05
CA GLU A 187 -9.38 -9.71 -9.04
C GLU A 187 -9.07 -11.21 -9.20
N ASN A 188 -7.80 -11.58 -9.04
CA ASN A 188 -7.36 -12.98 -9.24
C ASN A 188 -7.14 -13.75 -7.94
N ALA A 189 -7.06 -13.06 -6.80
CA ALA A 189 -6.76 -13.67 -5.51
C ALA A 189 -7.42 -12.89 -4.35
N SER A 190 -7.20 -13.39 -3.14
CA SER A 190 -7.55 -12.62 -1.94
C SER A 190 -6.42 -11.67 -1.56
N ILE A 191 -6.79 -10.57 -0.91
CA ILE A 191 -5.86 -9.66 -0.21
C ILE A 191 -5.86 -9.96 1.30
N SER A 192 -6.68 -10.92 1.75
CA SER A 192 -6.76 -11.30 3.14
C SER A 192 -5.56 -12.15 3.53
N GLY A 193 -4.77 -11.67 4.51
CA GLY A 193 -3.69 -12.46 5.10
C GLY A 193 -4.14 -13.81 5.66
N ALA A 194 -5.42 -13.92 6.03
CA ALA A 194 -6.01 -15.16 6.54
C ALA A 194 -6.33 -16.19 5.44
N GLU A 195 -6.43 -15.77 4.16
CA GLU A 195 -6.83 -16.65 3.05
C GLU A 195 -5.64 -17.06 2.19
N VAL A 196 -4.72 -16.14 1.92
CA VAL A 196 -3.55 -16.39 1.05
C VAL A 196 -2.20 -16.12 1.73
N GLY A 197 -2.20 -15.90 3.05
CA GLY A 197 -1.00 -15.55 3.80
C GLY A 197 -0.58 -14.09 3.63
N CYS A 198 0.50 -13.71 4.29
CA CYS A 198 1.01 -12.34 4.32
C CYS A 198 1.54 -11.87 2.95
N GLN A 199 1.82 -12.79 2.01
CA GLN A 199 2.08 -12.43 0.61
C GLN A 199 0.92 -11.64 -0.03
N GLY A 200 -0.34 -11.92 0.34
CA GLY A 200 -1.50 -11.18 -0.15
C GLY A 200 -1.71 -9.83 0.53
N GLU A 201 -0.93 -9.49 1.55
CA GLU A 201 -1.00 -8.19 2.23
C GLU A 201 0.30 -7.40 2.01
N VAL A 202 1.39 -7.87 2.61
CA VAL A 202 2.73 -7.25 2.52
C VAL A 202 3.30 -7.43 1.13
N GLY A 203 3.18 -8.63 0.55
CA GLY A 203 3.68 -8.89 -0.81
C GLY A 203 2.96 -8.06 -1.87
N SER A 204 1.62 -7.96 -1.79
CA SER A 204 0.86 -7.08 -2.68
C SER A 204 1.22 -5.61 -2.48
N ALA A 205 1.41 -5.15 -1.24
CA ALA A 205 1.80 -3.77 -0.96
C ALA A 205 3.21 -3.45 -1.50
N CYS A 206 4.15 -4.40 -1.38
CA CYS A 206 5.49 -4.31 -1.95
C CYS A 206 5.42 -4.18 -3.48
N SER A 207 4.67 -5.08 -4.12
CA SER A 207 4.44 -5.06 -5.57
C SER A 207 3.80 -3.75 -6.05
N MET A 208 2.75 -3.29 -5.36
CA MET A 208 2.08 -2.01 -5.63
C MET A 208 3.05 -0.84 -5.54
N ALA A 209 3.87 -0.79 -4.47
CA ALA A 209 4.83 0.30 -4.26
C ALA A 209 5.97 0.29 -5.29
N ALA A 210 6.49 -0.90 -5.63
CA ALA A 210 7.58 -1.06 -6.58
C ALA A 210 7.17 -0.61 -7.98
N GLY A 211 6.02 -1.07 -8.49
CA GLY A 211 5.53 -0.64 -9.80
C GLY A 211 5.14 0.84 -9.82
N ALA A 212 4.50 1.36 -8.76
CA ALA A 212 4.17 2.77 -8.65
C ALA A 212 5.42 3.68 -8.64
N LEU A 213 6.48 3.27 -7.93
CA LEU A 213 7.75 4.00 -7.94
C LEU A 213 8.40 3.96 -9.32
N ALA A 214 8.42 2.79 -9.98
CA ALA A 214 8.94 2.66 -11.34
C ALA A 214 8.21 3.59 -12.32
N GLU A 215 6.90 3.75 -12.18
CA GLU A 215 6.13 4.64 -13.05
C GLU A 215 6.50 6.11 -12.85
N VAL A 216 6.56 6.59 -11.61
CA VAL A 216 6.90 8.01 -11.34
C VAL A 216 8.36 8.35 -11.61
N LEU A 217 9.23 7.33 -11.73
CA LEU A 217 10.60 7.45 -12.21
C LEU A 217 10.71 7.41 -13.76
N GLY A 218 9.58 7.27 -14.47
CA GLY A 218 9.52 7.29 -15.93
C GLY A 218 9.72 5.94 -16.61
N GLY A 219 9.52 4.83 -15.90
CA GLY A 219 9.55 3.49 -16.48
C GLY A 219 8.44 3.26 -17.50
N SER A 220 8.69 2.41 -18.50
CA SER A 220 7.65 1.94 -19.42
C SER A 220 6.63 1.05 -18.69
N PRO A 221 5.41 0.84 -19.23
CA PRO A 221 4.45 -0.09 -18.65
C PRO A 221 5.04 -1.48 -18.36
N GLU A 222 5.90 -2.00 -19.23
CA GLU A 222 6.60 -3.28 -19.02
C GLU A 222 7.60 -3.22 -17.85
N GLN A 223 8.29 -2.10 -17.65
CA GLN A 223 9.18 -1.91 -16.50
C GLN A 223 8.40 -1.77 -15.19
N VAL A 224 7.22 -1.13 -15.25
CA VAL A 224 6.30 -1.04 -14.11
C VAL A 224 5.79 -2.42 -13.72
N GLU A 225 5.35 -3.23 -14.70
CA GLU A 225 4.95 -4.62 -14.45
C GLU A 225 6.12 -5.45 -13.91
N ASN A 226 7.31 -5.33 -14.50
CA ASN A 226 8.49 -6.06 -14.03
C ASN A 226 8.88 -5.69 -12.58
N ALA A 227 8.82 -4.41 -12.22
CA ALA A 227 9.07 -3.98 -10.84
C ALA A 227 8.00 -4.54 -9.88
N ALA A 228 6.73 -4.53 -10.29
CA ALA A 228 5.64 -5.11 -9.52
C ALA A 228 5.81 -6.63 -9.35
N GLU A 229 6.19 -7.34 -10.40
CA GLU A 229 6.45 -8.77 -10.41
C GLU A 229 7.57 -9.14 -9.42
N ILE A 230 8.73 -8.49 -9.52
CA ILE A 230 9.86 -8.71 -8.60
C ILE A 230 9.45 -8.44 -7.14
N GLY A 231 8.66 -7.39 -6.89
CA GLY A 231 8.14 -7.07 -5.56
C GLY A 231 7.26 -8.19 -4.99
N MET A 232 6.43 -8.83 -5.82
CA MET A 232 5.64 -9.99 -5.39
C MET A 232 6.50 -11.26 -5.26
N GLU A 233 7.40 -11.51 -6.20
CA GLU A 233 8.30 -12.68 -6.24
C GLU A 233 9.03 -12.86 -4.91
N HIS A 234 9.61 -11.78 -4.39
CA HIS A 234 10.35 -11.77 -3.12
C HIS A 234 9.46 -11.93 -1.88
N ASN A 235 8.15 -12.03 -2.07
CA ASN A 235 7.18 -12.26 -1.02
C ASN A 235 6.42 -13.59 -1.15
N LEU A 236 6.65 -14.40 -2.18
CA LEU A 236 5.93 -15.65 -2.39
C LEU A 236 6.19 -16.66 -1.26
N GLY A 237 5.11 -17.26 -0.74
CA GLY A 237 5.15 -18.23 0.36
C GLY A 237 5.14 -17.61 1.76
N LEU A 238 5.09 -16.28 1.90
CA LEU A 238 4.98 -15.62 3.19
C LEU A 238 3.63 -15.91 3.85
N THR A 239 3.66 -16.67 4.94
CA THR A 239 2.49 -17.04 5.74
C THR A 239 2.09 -15.93 6.72
N CYS A 240 0.84 -15.98 7.20
CA CYS A 240 0.33 -15.11 8.25
C CYS A 240 0.20 -15.88 9.57
N ASP A 241 1.26 -15.88 10.38
CA ASP A 241 1.28 -16.47 11.73
C ASP A 241 1.95 -15.50 12.73
N PRO A 242 1.29 -14.38 13.08
CA PRO A 242 1.87 -13.39 13.96
C PRO A 242 1.90 -13.84 15.42
N VAL A 243 2.94 -13.45 16.16
CA VAL A 243 3.13 -13.80 17.57
C VAL A 243 1.96 -13.26 18.40
N GLY A 244 1.29 -14.16 19.12
CA GLY A 244 0.13 -13.81 19.96
C GLY A 244 -1.08 -13.33 19.17
N GLY A 245 -1.13 -13.55 17.84
CA GLY A 245 -2.20 -13.04 16.98
C GLY A 245 -2.17 -11.52 16.78
N LEU A 246 -1.07 -10.85 17.15
CA LEU A 246 -0.96 -9.39 17.17
C LEU A 246 -0.25 -8.86 15.94
N VAL A 247 -0.73 -7.73 15.39
CA VAL A 247 -0.11 -7.05 14.25
C VAL A 247 1.14 -6.26 14.69
N GLN A 248 2.14 -6.98 15.22
CA GLN A 248 3.40 -6.46 15.75
C GLN A 248 4.60 -7.24 15.22
N ILE A 249 4.72 -8.52 15.58
CA ILE A 249 5.81 -9.40 15.17
C ILE A 249 5.19 -10.55 14.38
N PRO A 250 5.60 -10.81 13.12
CA PRO A 250 6.64 -10.14 12.32
C PRO A 250 6.18 -8.88 11.55
N CYS A 251 4.93 -8.43 11.75
CA CYS A 251 4.31 -7.43 10.86
C CYS A 251 5.06 -6.10 10.72
N ILE A 252 5.63 -5.55 11.81
CA ILE A 252 6.36 -4.27 11.78
C ILE A 252 7.64 -4.39 10.95
N GLU A 253 8.44 -5.44 11.17
CA GLU A 253 9.69 -5.61 10.41
C GLU A 253 9.42 -5.96 8.94
N ARG A 254 8.36 -6.74 8.65
CA ARG A 254 7.96 -7.05 7.27
C ARG A 254 7.64 -5.81 6.46
N ASN A 255 7.01 -4.80 7.06
CA ASN A 255 6.77 -3.52 6.36
C ASN A 255 8.07 -2.75 6.15
N GLY A 256 9.00 -2.79 7.11
CA GLY A 256 10.31 -2.15 6.97
C GLY A 256 11.23 -2.81 5.94
N MET A 257 11.10 -4.13 5.74
CA MET A 257 11.86 -4.92 4.75
C MET A 257 11.26 -4.83 3.35
N ALA A 258 9.93 -4.71 3.24
CA ALA A 258 9.22 -4.69 1.96
C ALA A 258 9.17 -3.30 1.30
N ALA A 259 9.44 -2.23 2.06
CA ALA A 259 9.51 -0.85 1.57
C ALA A 259 10.94 -0.52 1.11
#